data_AF-A0AAN7QLB1-F1
#
_entry.id   AF-A0AAN7QLB1-F1
#
_cell.length_a   1.000
_cell.length_b   1.000
_cell.length_c   1.000
_cell.angle_alpha   90.00
_cell.angle_beta   90.00
_cell.angle_gamma   90.00
#
_symmetry.space_group_name_H-M   'P 1'
#
loop_
_entity.id
_entity.type
_entity.pdbx_description
1 polymer ?
#
loop_
_entity_poly.entity_id
_entity_poly.type
_entity_poly.pdbx_seq_one_letter_code
_entity_poly.pdbx_strand_id
1 'polypeptide(L)'
;MGTSASTEQKDISPEQRELEGLAASTGAVPMLQKAFANLADPQENAIPIQSLQKCFSICYKRATREPPGAFLPDSILRFLGHLGLSIVDVFFVSNEGGLSWLEFVRGYLNCCGRMTASVCLTNLLRIFEVSAKRAGLAAELGFESDGTDCKVMGYLMPSDIYALLIMCWSMLWSTRTSSFSRSEGDSIFYVPEVENLLFSVVDSCAEGGGSSDFWNCDVFNLQAKVPAGKFMTWVLATIPRLPDCFSQFVSGSLQHLMASESVSILIMKFVFIFHASCLLFLTEEL
;
A
#
# COMPACT_ATOMS: atom_id res chain seq x y z
N MET A 1 7.42 -14.33 -59.08
CA MET A 1 7.84 -13.21 -58.20
C MET A 1 6.80 -13.09 -57.10
N GLY A 2 7.08 -13.65 -55.92
CA GLY A 2 6.18 -13.59 -54.77
C GLY A 2 6.80 -12.67 -53.73
N THR A 3 6.26 -11.48 -53.57
CA THR A 3 6.65 -10.50 -52.56
C THR A 3 6.00 -10.90 -51.24
N SER A 4 6.74 -11.58 -50.38
CA SER A 4 6.38 -11.72 -48.97
C SER A 4 6.61 -10.38 -48.29
N ALA A 5 5.51 -9.70 -47.95
CA ALA A 5 5.55 -8.59 -47.01
C ALA A 5 5.89 -9.16 -45.62
N SER A 6 7.17 -9.13 -45.28
CA SER A 6 7.63 -9.31 -43.91
C SER A 6 7.19 -8.06 -43.16
N THR A 7 6.16 -8.19 -42.33
CA THR A 7 5.85 -7.21 -41.29
C THR A 7 7.10 -7.05 -40.44
N GLU A 8 7.68 -5.85 -40.42
CA GLU A 8 8.68 -5.42 -39.45
C GLU A 8 8.12 -5.66 -38.05
N GLN A 9 8.41 -6.83 -37.48
CA GLN A 9 8.32 -7.04 -36.06
C GLN A 9 9.41 -6.15 -35.47
N LYS A 10 9.01 -4.97 -35.01
CA LYS A 10 9.84 -4.10 -34.18
C LYS A 10 10.45 -4.99 -33.10
N ASP A 11 11.75 -5.22 -33.14
CA ASP A 11 12.44 -6.17 -32.25
C ASP A 11 12.18 -5.77 -30.80
N ILE A 12 11.21 -6.43 -30.17
CA ILE A 12 10.89 -6.25 -28.75
C ILE A 12 12.08 -6.79 -27.97
N SER A 13 12.66 -5.97 -27.10
CA SER A 13 13.82 -6.38 -26.30
C SER A 13 13.47 -7.63 -25.48
N PRO A 14 14.44 -8.54 -25.24
CA PRO A 14 14.19 -9.76 -24.47
C PRO A 14 13.61 -9.45 -23.08
N GLU A 15 14.07 -8.36 -22.46
CA GLU A 15 13.58 -7.87 -21.18
C GLU A 15 12.10 -7.44 -21.23
N GLN A 16 11.70 -6.70 -22.26
CA GLN A 16 10.29 -6.30 -22.42
C GLN A 16 9.39 -7.53 -22.58
N ARG A 17 9.83 -8.51 -23.39
CA ARG A 17 9.08 -9.75 -23.58
C ARG A 17 8.93 -10.54 -22.28
N GLU A 18 9.96 -10.59 -21.46
CA GLU A 18 9.92 -11.26 -20.16
C GLU A 18 8.94 -10.57 -19.20
N LEU A 19 9.04 -9.26 -19.03
CA LEU A 19 8.15 -8.50 -18.15
C LEU A 19 6.69 -8.56 -18.62
N GLU A 20 6.44 -8.47 -19.93
CA GLU A 20 5.10 -8.66 -20.48
C GLU A 20 4.59 -10.09 -20.27
N GLY A 21 5.45 -11.10 -20.38
CA GLY A 21 5.12 -12.49 -20.07
C GLY A 21 4.72 -12.70 -18.61
N LEU A 22 5.47 -12.10 -17.68
CA LEU A 22 5.15 -12.10 -16.26
C LEU A 22 3.82 -11.40 -15.99
N ALA A 23 3.60 -10.21 -16.56
CA ALA A 23 2.34 -9.50 -16.44
C ALA A 23 1.18 -10.30 -17.05
N ALA A 24 1.38 -10.97 -18.18
CA ALA A 24 0.37 -11.81 -18.84
C ALA A 24 -0.02 -12.99 -17.95
N SER A 25 0.94 -13.59 -17.23
CA SER A 25 0.69 -14.68 -16.29
C SER A 25 -0.21 -14.28 -15.10
N THR A 26 -0.33 -12.98 -14.82
CA THR A 26 -1.23 -12.43 -13.79
C THR A 26 -2.57 -11.97 -14.36
N GLY A 27 -2.76 -12.00 -15.69
CA GLY A 27 -3.94 -11.47 -16.36
C GLY A 27 -4.00 -9.93 -16.39
N ALA A 28 -2.94 -9.23 -15.98
CA ALA A 28 -2.94 -7.78 -15.82
C ALA A 28 -2.71 -7.00 -17.13
N VAL A 29 -2.22 -7.64 -18.20
CA VAL A 29 -1.80 -6.94 -19.44
C VAL A 29 -2.88 -6.02 -20.02
N PRO A 30 -4.16 -6.46 -20.20
CA PRO A 30 -5.19 -5.57 -20.75
C PRO A 30 -5.45 -4.33 -19.88
N MET A 31 -5.41 -4.51 -18.56
CA MET A 31 -5.54 -3.41 -17.60
C MET A 31 -4.37 -2.44 -17.70
N LEU A 32 -3.13 -2.97 -17.74
CA LEU A 32 -1.93 -2.15 -17.82
C LEU A 32 -1.89 -1.36 -19.13
N GLN A 33 -2.21 -1.98 -20.26
CA GLN A 33 -2.26 -1.29 -21.56
C GLN A 33 -3.26 -0.14 -21.54
N LYS A 34 -4.46 -0.37 -20.99
CA LYS A 34 -5.49 0.68 -20.88
C LYS A 34 -5.09 1.78 -19.90
N ALA A 35 -4.53 1.44 -18.76
CA ALA A 35 -4.04 2.41 -17.78
C ALA A 35 -2.90 3.26 -18.37
N PHE A 36 -1.95 2.64 -19.08
CA PHE A 36 -0.88 3.34 -19.75
C PHE A 36 -1.40 4.31 -20.81
N ALA A 37 -2.31 3.86 -21.68
CA ALA A 37 -2.93 4.73 -22.68
C ALA A 37 -3.68 5.93 -22.07
N ASN A 38 -4.29 5.77 -20.90
CA ASN A 38 -5.00 6.83 -20.20
C ASN A 38 -4.09 7.80 -19.43
N LEU A 39 -2.92 7.35 -18.98
CA LEU A 39 -1.99 8.14 -18.18
C LEU A 39 -0.86 8.76 -19.01
N ALA A 40 -0.53 8.18 -20.16
CA ALA A 40 0.57 8.62 -21.01
C ALA A 40 0.25 9.95 -21.69
N ASP A 41 1.28 10.79 -21.81
CA ASP A 41 1.23 11.95 -22.69
C ASP A 41 1.25 11.45 -24.15
N PRO A 42 0.27 11.83 -25.00
CA PRO A 42 0.24 11.42 -26.40
C PRO A 42 1.46 11.86 -27.22
N GLN A 43 2.16 12.93 -26.82
CA GLN A 43 3.34 13.45 -27.52
C GLN A 43 4.61 12.68 -27.16
N GLU A 44 4.81 12.40 -25.87
CA GLU A 44 6.03 11.76 -25.35
C GLU A 44 5.91 10.23 -25.28
N ASN A 45 4.70 9.68 -25.43
CA ASN A 45 4.39 8.25 -25.28
C ASN A 45 4.97 7.66 -23.97
N ALA A 46 4.93 8.46 -22.91
CA ALA A 46 5.40 8.14 -21.58
C ALA A 46 4.42 8.67 -20.53
N ILE A 47 4.32 8.01 -19.39
CA ILE A 47 3.47 8.48 -18.28
C ILE A 47 4.22 9.57 -17.52
N PRO A 48 3.68 10.80 -17.42
CA PRO A 48 4.23 11.79 -16.53
C PRO A 48 4.14 11.30 -15.08
N ILE A 49 5.23 11.40 -14.33
CA ILE A 49 5.31 10.95 -12.92
C ILE A 49 4.15 11.51 -12.09
N GLN A 50 3.79 12.78 -12.29
CA GLN A 50 2.71 13.44 -11.58
C GLN A 50 1.33 12.81 -11.85
N SER A 51 1.09 12.31 -13.07
CA SER A 51 -0.16 11.62 -13.42
C SER A 51 -0.31 10.31 -12.63
N LEU A 52 0.79 9.56 -12.51
CA LEU A 52 0.81 8.33 -11.73
C LEU A 52 0.70 8.59 -10.22
N GLN A 53 1.38 9.63 -9.72
CA GLN A 53 1.24 10.05 -8.31
C GLN A 53 -0.20 10.41 -7.97
N LYS A 54 -0.91 11.14 -8.85
CA LYS A 54 -2.35 11.45 -8.71
C LYS A 54 -3.24 10.21 -8.78
N CYS A 55 -2.82 9.16 -9.48
CA CYS A 55 -3.53 7.89 -9.53
C CYS A 55 -3.51 7.19 -8.17
N PHE A 56 -2.37 7.21 -7.48
CA PHE A 56 -2.20 6.58 -6.16
C PHE A 56 -2.41 7.53 -4.97
N SER A 57 -2.90 8.75 -5.20
CA SER A 57 -3.10 9.72 -4.14
C SER A 57 -4.30 9.37 -3.26
N ILE A 58 -4.06 9.32 -1.95
CA ILE A 58 -5.10 9.21 -0.92
C ILE A 58 -5.14 10.53 -0.16
N CYS A 59 -6.27 11.24 -0.22
CA CYS A 59 -6.45 12.49 0.52
C CYS A 59 -7.84 12.51 1.16
N TYR A 60 -7.87 12.67 2.48
CA TYR A 60 -9.10 12.78 3.26
C TYR A 60 -9.12 14.15 3.92
N LYS A 61 -10.24 14.87 3.82
CA LYS A 61 -10.40 16.15 4.53
C LYS A 61 -10.75 15.96 6.00
N ARG A 62 -11.46 14.87 6.33
CA ARG A 62 -11.93 14.56 7.68
C ARG A 62 -11.80 13.07 7.95
N ALA A 63 -11.35 12.74 9.15
CA ALA A 63 -11.36 11.39 9.69
C ALA A 63 -12.40 11.32 10.82
N THR A 64 -13.20 10.27 10.85
CA THR A 64 -14.18 10.00 11.91
C THR A 64 -13.99 8.61 12.47
N ARG A 65 -14.27 8.46 13.76
CA ARG A 65 -14.32 7.17 14.47
C ARG A 65 -15.64 7.09 15.24
N GLU A 66 -16.17 5.88 15.40
CA GLU A 66 -17.25 5.62 16.35
C GLU A 66 -16.66 5.10 17.67
N PRO A 67 -17.08 5.62 18.85
CA PRO A 67 -18.00 6.74 19.06
C PRO A 67 -17.38 8.10 18.67
N PRO A 68 -18.23 9.10 18.30
CA PRO A 68 -17.78 10.40 17.83
C PRO A 68 -16.96 11.14 18.91
N GLY A 69 -15.75 11.56 18.57
CA GLY A 69 -14.86 12.34 19.45
C GLY A 69 -13.38 11.98 19.36
N ALA A 70 -13.03 10.80 18.84
CA ALA A 70 -11.65 10.43 18.56
C ALA A 70 -11.26 10.91 17.15
N PHE A 71 -10.36 11.89 17.10
CA PHE A 71 -9.82 12.43 15.85
C PHE A 71 -8.49 11.75 15.52
N LEU A 72 -8.29 11.45 14.24
CA LEU A 72 -6.99 11.02 13.76
C LEU A 72 -6.03 12.22 13.80
N PRO A 73 -4.81 12.10 14.36
CA PRO A 73 -3.84 13.20 14.35
C PRO A 73 -3.56 13.71 12.93
N ASP A 74 -3.44 15.02 12.77
CA ASP A 74 -3.14 15.67 11.48
C ASP A 74 -1.83 15.17 10.85
N SER A 75 -0.88 14.74 11.68
CA SER A 75 0.38 14.13 11.22
C SER A 75 0.14 12.84 10.43
N ILE A 76 -0.83 12.02 10.85
CA ILE A 76 -1.19 10.79 10.15
C ILE A 76 -1.93 11.11 8.85
N LEU A 77 -2.82 12.09 8.84
CA LEU A 77 -3.47 12.54 7.60
C LEU A 77 -2.46 13.07 6.57
N ARG A 78 -1.47 13.86 7.02
CA ARG A 78 -0.37 14.32 6.17
C ARG A 78 0.46 13.16 5.64
N PHE A 79 0.78 12.19 6.49
CA PHE A 79 1.44 10.95 6.10
C PHE A 79 0.67 10.18 5.01
N LEU A 80 -0.64 10.02 5.16
CA LEU A 80 -1.48 9.40 4.13
C LEU A 80 -1.45 10.17 2.80
N GLY A 81 -1.41 11.51 2.87
CA GLY A 81 -1.28 12.39 1.71
C GLY A 81 0.01 12.20 0.90
N HIS A 82 1.06 11.61 1.50
CA HIS A 82 2.32 11.33 0.81
C HIS A 82 2.39 9.92 0.19
N LEU A 83 1.41 9.05 0.42
CA LEU A 83 1.46 7.65 -0.04
C LEU A 83 1.62 7.52 -1.55
N GLY A 84 0.85 8.26 -2.33
CA GLY A 84 0.93 8.21 -3.78
C GLY A 84 2.29 8.60 -4.32
N LEU A 85 2.95 9.59 -3.69
CA LEU A 85 4.32 9.99 -4.03
C LEU A 85 5.30 8.86 -3.71
N SER A 86 5.24 8.32 -2.49
CA SER A 86 6.14 7.28 -2.01
C SER A 86 6.04 5.98 -2.82
N ILE A 87 4.82 5.58 -3.24
CA ILE A 87 4.63 4.40 -4.08
C ILE A 87 5.34 4.57 -5.43
N VAL A 88 5.18 5.76 -6.05
CA VAL A 88 5.81 6.05 -7.35
C VAL A 88 7.33 6.06 -7.21
N ASP A 89 7.86 6.73 -6.19
CA ASP A 89 9.31 6.82 -6.01
C ASP A 89 9.97 5.47 -5.70
N VAL A 90 9.29 4.60 -4.95
CA VAL A 90 9.84 3.30 -4.56
C VAL A 90 9.78 2.28 -5.69
N PHE A 91 8.71 2.26 -6.48
CA PHE A 91 8.48 1.18 -7.46
C PHE A 91 8.55 1.60 -8.93
N PHE A 92 8.28 2.86 -9.24
CA PHE A 92 8.15 3.35 -10.61
C PHE A 92 9.26 4.36 -10.91
N VAL A 93 10.50 3.84 -10.98
CA VAL A 93 11.69 4.63 -11.31
C VAL A 93 11.73 4.91 -12.81
N SER A 94 11.86 6.18 -13.17
CA SER A 94 12.04 6.67 -14.54
C SER A 94 13.49 7.08 -14.77
N ASN A 95 14.03 6.77 -15.95
CA ASN A 95 15.37 7.21 -16.33
C ASN A 95 15.41 8.66 -16.85
N GLU A 96 14.49 9.05 -17.75
CA GLU A 96 14.36 10.44 -18.26
C GLU A 96 12.92 10.72 -18.76
N GLY A 97 12.36 11.90 -18.49
CA GLY A 97 11.16 12.42 -19.19
C GLY A 97 9.78 11.82 -18.83
N GLY A 98 9.74 10.72 -18.09
CA GLY A 98 8.50 10.03 -17.71
C GLY A 98 8.67 8.50 -17.69
N LEU A 99 7.62 7.77 -17.37
CA LEU A 99 7.69 6.30 -17.34
C LEU A 99 7.36 5.74 -18.71
N SER A 100 8.32 5.07 -19.32
CA SER A 100 8.11 4.22 -20.48
C SER A 100 7.21 3.03 -20.13
N TRP A 101 6.66 2.36 -21.15
CA TRP A 101 5.86 1.14 -20.97
C TRP A 101 6.62 0.08 -20.15
N LEU A 102 7.92 -0.08 -20.41
CA LEU A 102 8.77 -1.04 -19.72
C LEU A 102 8.88 -0.74 -18.23
N GLU A 103 9.18 0.50 -17.87
CA GLU A 103 9.33 0.95 -16.48
C GLU A 103 7.98 0.88 -15.74
N PHE A 104 6.88 1.22 -16.42
CA PHE A 104 5.54 1.10 -15.86
C PHE A 104 5.16 -0.35 -15.53
N VAL A 105 5.38 -1.28 -16.47
CA VAL A 105 5.10 -2.72 -16.24
C VAL A 105 6.02 -3.28 -15.15
N ARG A 106 7.31 -2.90 -15.15
CA ARG A 106 8.26 -3.31 -14.11
C ARG A 106 7.80 -2.83 -12.73
N GLY A 107 7.44 -1.56 -12.60
CA GLY A 107 6.94 -1.01 -11.34
C GLY A 107 5.66 -1.69 -10.86
N TYR A 108 4.73 -1.99 -11.78
CA TYR A 108 3.54 -2.76 -11.45
C TYR A 108 3.88 -4.17 -10.94
N LEU A 109 4.79 -4.89 -11.60
CA LEU A 109 5.19 -6.23 -11.16
C LEU A 109 5.89 -6.22 -9.79
N ASN A 110 6.63 -5.15 -9.48
CA ASN A 110 7.21 -4.96 -8.15
C ASN A 110 6.14 -4.71 -7.06
N CYS A 111 4.94 -4.28 -7.43
CA CYS A 111 3.83 -4.06 -6.51
C CYS A 111 2.85 -5.25 -6.44
N CYS A 112 2.58 -5.87 -7.59
CA CYS A 112 1.43 -6.75 -7.83
C CYS A 112 1.80 -8.06 -8.54
N GLY A 113 3.10 -8.33 -8.75
CA GLY A 113 3.58 -9.60 -9.27
C GLY A 113 3.26 -10.76 -8.32
N ARG A 114 3.63 -11.98 -8.73
CA ARG A 114 3.55 -13.16 -7.86
C ARG A 114 4.66 -13.08 -6.81
N MET A 115 4.37 -12.46 -5.68
CA MET A 115 5.29 -12.26 -4.56
C MET A 115 4.89 -13.10 -3.35
N THR A 116 5.85 -13.41 -2.48
CA THR A 116 5.54 -13.99 -1.18
C THR A 116 4.98 -12.91 -0.24
N ALA A 117 4.18 -13.30 0.76
CA ALA A 117 3.63 -12.35 1.72
C ALA A 117 4.71 -11.53 2.46
N SER A 118 5.89 -12.13 2.69
CA SER A 118 7.04 -11.43 3.30
C SER A 118 7.56 -10.30 2.41
N VAL A 119 7.64 -10.52 1.10
CA VAL A 119 8.08 -9.49 0.15
C VAL A 119 7.04 -8.37 0.03
N CYS A 120 5.75 -8.73 -0.03
CA CYS A 120 4.66 -7.74 0.00
C CYS A 120 4.72 -6.89 1.27
N LEU A 121 4.97 -7.51 2.44
CA LEU A 121 5.05 -6.78 3.70
C LEU A 121 6.29 -5.88 3.76
N THR A 122 7.42 -6.35 3.24
CA THR A 122 8.65 -5.55 3.12
C THR A 122 8.43 -4.31 2.24
N ASN A 123 7.76 -4.48 1.10
CA ASN A 123 7.37 -3.39 0.22
C ASN A 123 6.45 -2.38 0.93
N LEU A 124 5.50 -2.88 1.71
CA LEU A 124 4.60 -2.05 2.51
C LEU A 124 5.38 -1.21 3.54
N LEU A 125 6.36 -1.81 4.23
CA LEU A 125 7.24 -1.10 5.15
C LEU A 125 8.15 -0.07 4.45
N ARG A 126 8.62 -0.35 3.23
CA ARG A 126 9.39 0.63 2.44
C ARG A 126 8.55 1.87 2.11
N ILE A 127 7.29 1.68 1.70
CA ILE A 127 6.36 2.80 1.45
C ILE A 127 6.08 3.57 2.74
N PHE A 128 5.86 2.86 3.83
CA PHE A 128 5.65 3.45 5.15
C PHE A 128 6.83 4.36 5.52
N GLU A 129 8.05 3.84 5.46
CA GLU A 129 9.27 4.58 5.80
C GLU A 129 9.44 5.87 4.98
N VAL A 130 9.29 5.77 3.65
CA VAL A 130 9.42 6.93 2.76
C VAL A 130 8.31 7.95 3.03
N SER A 131 7.07 7.50 3.27
CA SER A 131 5.93 8.38 3.56
C SER A 131 6.07 9.05 4.93
N ALA A 132 6.55 8.31 5.93
CA ALA A 132 6.80 8.79 7.28
C ALA A 132 7.85 9.90 7.28
N LYS A 133 9.00 9.66 6.61
CA LYS A 133 10.05 10.67 6.43
C LYS A 133 9.53 11.94 5.75
N ARG A 134 8.71 11.80 4.70
CA ARG A 134 8.08 12.95 4.01
C ARG A 134 7.14 13.74 4.92
N ALA A 135 6.45 13.06 5.83
CA ALA A 135 5.56 13.70 6.82
C ALA A 135 6.30 14.28 8.04
N GLY A 136 7.62 14.10 8.13
CA GLY A 136 8.45 14.51 9.27
C GLY A 136 8.36 13.56 10.47
N LEU A 137 7.90 12.32 10.27
CA LEU A 137 7.90 11.27 11.28
C LEU A 137 9.25 10.55 11.28
N ALA A 138 9.80 10.30 12.47
CA ALA A 138 11.10 9.66 12.65
C ALA A 138 10.94 8.13 12.79
N ALA A 139 10.61 7.45 11.70
CA ALA A 139 10.64 5.99 11.65
C ALA A 139 12.10 5.50 11.54
N GLU A 140 12.47 4.49 12.32
CA GLU A 140 13.83 3.94 12.39
C GLU A 140 13.93 2.62 11.61
N LEU A 141 13.47 2.57 10.35
CA LEU A 141 13.59 1.38 9.51
C LEU A 141 14.77 1.46 8.53
N GLY A 142 15.48 0.35 8.40
CA GLY A 142 16.53 0.12 7.41
C GLY A 142 16.21 -1.08 6.52
N PHE A 143 16.69 -1.04 5.27
CA PHE A 143 16.44 -2.08 4.27
C PHE A 143 17.76 -2.51 3.63
N GLU A 144 18.11 -3.78 3.74
CA GLU A 144 19.33 -4.33 3.12
C GLU A 144 19.06 -4.66 1.63
N SER A 145 19.70 -3.91 0.73
CA SER A 145 19.61 -4.02 -0.74
C SER A 145 18.24 -3.71 -1.36
N ASP A 146 18.27 -3.43 -2.65
CA ASP A 146 17.15 -3.22 -3.59
C ASP A 146 16.54 -4.53 -4.13
N GLY A 147 17.04 -5.70 -3.72
CA GLY A 147 16.55 -7.02 -4.12
C GLY A 147 15.22 -7.46 -3.47
N THR A 148 14.71 -8.61 -3.92
CA THR A 148 13.41 -9.18 -3.50
C THR A 148 13.40 -9.77 -2.09
N ASP A 149 14.54 -10.29 -1.60
CA ASP A 149 14.69 -10.84 -0.24
C ASP A 149 15.39 -9.85 0.70
N CYS A 150 14.85 -8.63 0.73
CA CYS A 150 15.40 -7.54 1.52
C CYS A 150 15.12 -7.74 3.01
N LYS A 151 16.19 -7.83 3.81
CA LYS A 151 16.07 -7.89 5.26
C LYS A 151 15.68 -6.51 5.80
N VAL A 152 14.62 -6.48 6.59
CA VAL A 152 14.18 -5.28 7.30
C VAL A 152 14.88 -5.19 8.65
N MET A 153 15.49 -4.04 8.92
CA MET A 153 16.27 -3.76 10.12
C MET A 153 15.65 -2.57 10.87
N GLY A 154 16.01 -2.44 12.15
CA GLY A 154 15.56 -1.33 13.00
C GLY A 154 14.32 -1.64 13.83
N TYR A 155 13.60 -0.59 14.23
CA TYR A 155 12.53 -0.68 15.23
C TYR A 155 11.31 0.15 14.81
N LEU A 156 10.16 -0.30 15.27
CA LEU A 156 8.89 0.41 15.20
C LEU A 156 8.46 0.79 16.61
N MET A 157 8.06 2.05 16.77
CA MET A 157 7.33 2.51 17.95
C MET A 157 5.84 2.18 17.80
N PRO A 158 5.06 2.15 18.89
CA PRO A 158 3.62 1.89 18.81
C PRO A 158 2.87 2.91 17.94
N SER A 159 3.33 4.17 17.92
CA SER A 159 2.84 5.19 16.99
C SER A 159 3.08 4.83 15.52
N ASP A 160 4.22 4.21 15.21
CA ASP A 160 4.57 3.79 13.85
C ASP A 160 3.68 2.64 13.40
N ILE A 161 3.48 1.64 14.29
CA ILE A 161 2.60 0.50 14.04
C ILE A 161 1.15 0.98 13.85
N TYR A 162 0.68 1.92 14.67
CA TYR A 162 -0.63 2.53 14.50
C TYR A 162 -0.75 3.20 13.12
N ALA A 163 0.19 4.08 12.76
CA ALA A 163 0.18 4.76 11.46
C ALA A 163 0.24 3.77 10.27
N LEU A 164 1.01 2.69 10.41
CA LEU A 164 1.10 1.59 9.45
C LEU A 164 -0.23 0.86 9.28
N LEU A 165 -0.93 0.52 10.37
CA LEU A 165 -2.26 -0.11 10.32
C LEU A 165 -3.29 0.82 9.68
N ILE A 166 -3.26 2.11 10.01
CA ILE A 166 -4.11 3.13 9.37
C ILE A 166 -3.78 3.26 7.88
N MET A 167 -2.50 3.19 7.49
CA MET A 167 -2.08 3.17 6.08
C MET A 167 -2.73 1.99 5.35
N CYS A 168 -2.58 0.77 5.86
CA CYS A 168 -3.16 -0.43 5.29
C CYS A 168 -4.68 -0.32 5.14
N TRP A 169 -5.34 0.17 6.18
CA TRP A 169 -6.78 0.38 6.15
C TRP A 169 -7.17 1.43 5.10
N SER A 170 -6.44 2.55 4.99
CA SER A 170 -6.72 3.59 4.00
C SER A 170 -6.61 3.08 2.56
N MET A 171 -5.62 2.23 2.28
CA MET A 171 -5.43 1.57 0.99
C MET A 171 -6.60 0.64 0.68
N LEU A 172 -7.00 -0.19 1.65
CA LEU A 172 -8.16 -1.07 1.49
C LEU A 172 -9.48 -0.30 1.34
N TRP A 173 -9.63 0.80 2.07
CA TRP A 173 -10.82 1.65 2.05
C TRP A 173 -10.98 2.38 0.72
N SER A 174 -9.88 2.97 0.22
CA SER A 174 -9.89 3.78 -1.01
C SER A 174 -10.33 2.96 -2.23
N THR A 175 -9.86 1.73 -2.39
CA THR A 175 -10.25 0.84 -3.52
C THR A 175 -11.73 0.52 -3.58
N ARG A 176 -12.44 0.63 -2.46
CA ARG A 176 -13.85 0.26 -2.32
C ARG A 176 -14.78 1.46 -2.34
N THR A 177 -14.26 2.62 -1.97
CA THR A 177 -15.01 3.88 -1.92
C THR A 177 -14.73 4.79 -3.11
N SER A 178 -13.80 4.47 -3.98
CA SER A 178 -13.51 5.19 -5.23
C SER A 178 -14.66 5.19 -6.25
N SER A 179 -15.76 4.46 -6.00
CA SER A 179 -17.05 4.63 -6.70
C SER A 179 -17.91 5.79 -6.16
N PHE A 180 -17.64 6.29 -4.95
CA PHE A 180 -18.27 7.45 -4.32
C PHE A 180 -17.45 8.71 -4.63
N SER A 181 -17.55 9.18 -5.88
CA SER A 181 -17.14 10.52 -6.33
C SER A 181 -15.79 11.06 -5.83
N ARG A 182 -14.80 11.17 -6.72
CA ARG A 182 -13.68 12.12 -6.58
C ARG A 182 -14.17 13.58 -6.73
N SER A 183 -15.33 13.92 -6.19
CA SER A 183 -15.63 15.32 -5.92
C SER A 183 -14.65 15.72 -4.82
N GLU A 184 -13.75 16.63 -5.16
CA GLU A 184 -12.77 17.21 -4.25
C GLU A 184 -13.52 17.92 -3.12
N GLY A 185 -13.99 17.20 -2.09
CA GLY A 185 -14.35 17.93 -0.90
C GLY A 185 -15.02 17.28 0.29
N ASP A 186 -15.55 16.06 0.22
CA ASP A 186 -16.33 15.54 1.36
C ASP A 186 -16.11 14.05 1.67
N SER A 187 -15.01 13.45 1.18
CA SER A 187 -14.68 12.07 1.54
C SER A 187 -14.31 11.97 3.03
N ILE A 188 -15.20 11.34 3.79
CA ILE A 188 -15.00 11.01 5.20
C ILE A 188 -14.22 9.70 5.28
N PHE A 189 -13.08 9.72 5.96
CA PHE A 189 -12.31 8.52 6.27
C PHE A 189 -12.79 7.93 7.59
N TYR A 190 -13.25 6.68 7.55
CA TYR A 190 -13.64 5.96 8.76
C TYR A 190 -12.41 5.28 9.35
N VAL A 191 -12.02 5.68 10.55
CA VAL A 191 -10.86 5.16 11.26
C VAL A 191 -11.27 3.86 11.98
N PRO A 192 -10.56 2.75 11.75
CA PRO A 192 -10.84 1.50 12.44
C PRO A 192 -10.30 1.57 13.88
N GLU A 193 -10.94 0.82 14.77
CA GLU A 193 -10.37 0.50 16.08
C GLU A 193 -9.24 -0.53 15.89
N VAL A 194 -8.03 -0.16 16.32
CA VAL A 194 -6.79 -0.94 16.10
C VAL A 194 -5.99 -1.12 17.39
N GLU A 195 -6.47 -0.60 18.51
CA GLU A 195 -5.79 -0.60 19.81
C GLU A 195 -5.49 -2.00 20.29
N ASN A 196 -6.50 -2.90 20.27
CA ASN A 196 -6.31 -4.28 20.70
C ASN A 196 -5.25 -5.00 19.84
N LEU A 197 -5.25 -4.72 18.54
CA LEU A 197 -4.28 -5.28 17.62
C LEU A 197 -2.87 -4.77 17.92
N LEU A 198 -2.76 -3.48 18.19
CA LEU A 198 -1.51 -2.83 18.56
C LEU A 198 -0.97 -3.35 19.89
N PHE A 199 -1.82 -3.51 20.91
CA PHE A 199 -1.43 -4.11 22.18
C PHE A 199 -0.94 -5.55 21.99
N SER A 200 -1.61 -6.34 21.16
CA SER A 200 -1.16 -7.70 20.82
C SER A 200 0.23 -7.71 20.17
N VAL A 201 0.53 -6.78 19.26
CA VAL A 201 1.88 -6.64 18.68
C VAL A 201 2.90 -6.33 19.75
N VAL A 202 2.61 -5.32 20.58
CA VAL A 202 3.55 -4.83 21.60
C VAL A 202 3.83 -5.94 22.61
N ASP A 203 2.81 -6.61 23.13
CA ASP A 203 2.94 -7.70 24.09
C ASP A 203 3.76 -8.87 23.51
N SER A 204 3.51 -9.22 22.24
CA SER A 204 4.18 -10.33 21.58
C SER A 204 5.63 -10.01 21.16
N CYS A 205 5.94 -8.75 20.85
CA CYS A 205 7.16 -8.40 20.10
C CYS A 205 8.08 -7.40 20.80
N ALA A 206 7.61 -6.60 21.75
CA ALA A 206 8.40 -5.53 22.34
C ALA A 206 9.60 -6.07 23.13
N GLU A 207 10.69 -5.31 23.10
CA GLU A 207 11.87 -5.58 23.91
C GLU A 207 11.83 -4.76 25.22
N GLY A 208 12.23 -5.39 26.33
CA GLY A 208 12.26 -4.74 27.65
C GLY A 208 10.97 -4.93 28.45
N GLY A 209 10.64 -6.19 28.74
CA GLY A 209 9.48 -6.60 29.54
C GLY A 209 9.43 -5.94 30.91
N GLY A 210 8.66 -4.87 31.02
CA GLY A 210 7.94 -4.55 32.24
C GLY A 210 6.49 -4.92 32.00
N SER A 211 5.92 -5.73 32.88
CA SER A 211 4.47 -5.92 32.98
C SER A 211 3.85 -4.58 33.42
N SER A 212 3.83 -3.61 32.51
CA SER A 212 3.14 -2.35 32.70
C SER A 212 1.68 -2.63 32.36
N ASP A 213 0.74 -2.06 33.10
CA ASP A 213 -0.69 -2.18 32.81
C ASP A 213 -1.02 -1.52 31.46
N PHE A 214 -0.69 -2.20 30.34
CA PHE A 214 -0.80 -1.70 28.97
C PHE A 214 -2.22 -1.27 28.61
N TRP A 215 -3.21 -1.92 29.25
CA TRP A 215 -4.64 -1.68 29.06
C TRP A 215 -5.13 -0.31 29.55
N ASN A 216 -4.35 0.41 30.38
CA ASN A 216 -4.69 1.75 30.88
C ASN A 216 -3.77 2.87 30.33
N CYS A 217 -2.89 2.57 29.38
CA CYS A 217 -1.94 3.53 28.82
C CYS A 217 -2.43 4.14 27.50
N ASP A 218 -2.19 5.44 27.32
CA ASP A 218 -2.27 6.06 26.00
C ASP A 218 -1.21 5.45 25.09
N VAL A 219 -1.68 4.78 24.05
CA VAL A 219 -0.90 4.11 23.01
C VAL A 219 0.23 4.98 22.46
N PHE A 220 -0.01 6.29 22.30
CA PHE A 220 0.97 7.20 21.71
C PHE A 220 2.11 7.57 22.65
N ASN A 221 1.97 7.31 23.95
CA ASN A 221 3.01 7.56 24.96
C ASN A 221 3.84 6.33 25.29
N LEU A 222 3.52 5.19 24.68
CA LEU A 222 4.20 3.93 24.96
C LEU A 222 5.58 3.91 24.28
N GLN A 223 6.65 3.84 25.08
CA GLN A 223 8.03 3.85 24.58
C GLN A 223 8.56 2.46 24.20
N ALA A 224 7.68 1.48 24.02
CA ALA A 224 8.04 0.11 23.72
C ALA A 224 8.62 -0.01 22.30
N LYS A 225 9.88 -0.44 22.18
CA LYS A 225 10.51 -0.68 20.87
C LYS A 225 10.17 -2.08 20.37
N VAL A 226 9.60 -2.16 19.17
CA VAL A 226 9.30 -3.42 18.49
C VAL A 226 10.31 -3.64 17.37
N PRO A 227 11.18 -4.66 17.45
CA PRO A 227 12.11 -4.97 16.36
C PRO A 227 11.36 -5.30 15.07
N ALA A 228 11.78 -4.70 13.95
CA ALA A 228 11.11 -4.87 12.67
C ALA A 228 10.98 -6.34 12.25
N GLY A 229 12.00 -7.16 12.49
CA GLY A 229 11.96 -8.60 12.21
C GLY A 229 10.89 -9.34 13.01
N LYS A 230 10.71 -9.03 14.30
CA LYS A 230 9.65 -9.62 15.13
C LYS A 230 8.27 -9.18 14.67
N PHE A 231 8.12 -7.90 14.33
CA PHE A 231 6.88 -7.38 13.75
C PHE A 231 6.51 -8.11 12.45
N MET A 232 7.47 -8.29 11.54
CA MET A 232 7.26 -9.04 10.29
C MET A 232 6.73 -10.45 10.57
N THR A 233 7.38 -11.20 11.47
CA THR A 233 6.94 -12.55 11.86
C THR A 233 5.54 -12.52 12.46
N TRP A 234 5.26 -11.57 13.34
CA TRP A 234 3.94 -11.44 13.95
C TRP A 234 2.86 -11.13 12.92
N VAL A 235 3.07 -10.22 11.96
CA VAL A 235 2.06 -9.92 10.93
C VAL A 235 1.78 -11.15 10.08
N LEU A 236 2.80 -11.89 9.68
CA LEU A 236 2.64 -13.09 8.87
C LEU A 236 1.93 -14.23 9.61
N ALA A 237 2.02 -14.28 10.93
CA ALA A 237 1.31 -15.25 11.77
C ALA A 237 -0.12 -14.82 12.10
N THR A 238 -0.31 -13.55 12.48
CA THR A 238 -1.55 -13.00 13.06
C THR A 238 -2.48 -12.45 11.98
N ILE A 239 -1.94 -11.72 11.00
CA ILE A 239 -2.73 -11.04 9.96
C ILE A 239 -2.10 -11.28 8.57
N PRO A 240 -2.02 -12.54 8.09
CA PRO A 240 -1.26 -12.90 6.89
C PRO A 240 -1.73 -12.21 5.61
N ARG A 241 -2.95 -11.64 5.60
CA ARG A 241 -3.52 -10.91 4.45
C ARG A 241 -3.33 -9.40 4.52
N LEU A 242 -2.76 -8.86 5.61
CA LEU A 242 -2.45 -7.43 5.70
C LEU A 242 -1.59 -6.95 4.51
N PRO A 243 -0.54 -7.68 4.07
CA PRO A 243 0.30 -7.24 2.96
C PRO A 243 -0.46 -7.10 1.63
N ASP A 244 -1.51 -7.89 1.43
CA ASP A 244 -2.30 -7.89 0.19
C ASP A 244 -3.00 -6.55 -0.07
N CYS A 245 -3.22 -5.73 0.98
CA CYS A 245 -3.88 -4.44 0.83
C CYS A 245 -3.12 -3.50 -0.12
N PHE A 246 -1.79 -3.62 -0.19
CA PHE A 246 -0.96 -2.80 -1.07
C PHE A 246 -1.16 -3.20 -2.54
N SER A 247 -1.01 -4.48 -2.88
CA SER A 247 -1.21 -4.95 -4.26
C SER A 247 -2.66 -4.74 -4.72
N GLN A 248 -3.64 -4.94 -3.83
CA GLN A 248 -5.05 -4.61 -4.10
C GLN A 248 -5.25 -3.11 -4.36
N PHE A 249 -4.55 -2.25 -3.62
CA PHE A 249 -4.61 -0.81 -3.81
C PHE A 249 -4.04 -0.36 -5.15
N VAL A 250 -2.84 -0.83 -5.52
CA VAL A 250 -2.21 -0.47 -6.79
C VAL A 250 -3.05 -0.99 -7.96
N SER A 251 -3.41 -2.26 -7.97
CA SER A 251 -4.26 -2.84 -9.02
C SER A 251 -5.63 -2.17 -9.08
N GLY A 252 -6.27 -1.95 -7.93
CA GLY A 252 -7.55 -1.27 -7.86
C GLY A 252 -7.49 0.16 -8.42
N SER A 253 -6.46 0.93 -8.05
CA SER A 253 -6.27 2.30 -8.54
C SER A 253 -6.11 2.35 -10.06
N LEU A 254 -5.36 1.41 -10.65
CA LEU A 254 -5.19 1.31 -12.10
C LEU A 254 -6.46 0.82 -12.80
N GLN A 255 -7.20 -0.12 -12.21
CA GLN A 255 -8.51 -0.58 -12.73
C GLN A 255 -9.54 0.54 -12.77
N HIS A 256 -9.49 1.49 -11.84
CA HIS A 256 -10.41 2.62 -11.84
C HIS A 256 -10.24 3.54 -13.05
N LEU A 257 -9.04 3.58 -13.64
CA LEU A 257 -8.82 4.27 -14.91
C LEU A 257 -9.59 3.60 -16.06
N MET A 258 -10.04 2.36 -15.90
CA MET A 258 -10.78 1.62 -16.91
C MET A 258 -12.30 1.78 -16.82
N ALA A 259 -12.84 2.11 -15.65
CA ALA A 259 -14.27 2.14 -15.38
C ALA A 259 -14.88 3.48 -15.78
N SER A 260 -15.81 3.47 -16.75
CA SER A 260 -16.80 4.54 -16.87
C SER A 260 -17.73 4.46 -15.66
N GLU A 261 -17.97 5.60 -15.00
CA GLU A 261 -18.78 5.74 -13.79
C GLU A 261 -20.00 4.80 -13.74
N SER A 262 -19.98 3.79 -12.85
CA SER A 262 -21.21 3.25 -12.26
C SER A 262 -20.97 2.22 -11.14
N VAL A 263 -21.45 2.63 -9.96
CA VAL A 263 -22.14 1.86 -8.90
C VAL A 263 -21.32 1.15 -7.82
N SER A 264 -21.68 1.54 -6.59
CA SER A 264 -21.21 1.10 -5.28
C SER A 264 -22.04 -0.05 -4.69
N ILE A 265 -21.44 -0.74 -3.70
CA ILE A 265 -21.96 -1.04 -2.34
C ILE A 265 -21.29 -2.33 -1.84
N LEU A 266 -20.34 -2.21 -0.89
CA LEU A 266 -20.11 -3.20 0.17
C LEU A 266 -19.13 -2.70 1.25
N ILE A 267 -19.49 -1.66 2.01
CA ILE A 267 -18.65 -1.15 3.10
C ILE A 267 -18.85 -1.94 4.40
N MET A 268 -20.07 -2.40 4.69
CA MET A 268 -20.41 -2.98 6.00
C MET A 268 -19.87 -4.40 6.26
N LYS A 269 -19.65 -5.23 5.24
CA LYS A 269 -19.21 -6.63 5.46
C LYS A 269 -17.74 -6.76 5.89
N PHE A 270 -16.93 -5.71 5.78
CA PHE A 270 -15.48 -5.79 5.99
C PHE A 270 -14.95 -5.02 7.20
N VAL A 271 -15.68 -4.03 7.71
CA VAL A 271 -15.54 -3.65 9.13
C VAL A 271 -15.64 -4.94 9.94
N PHE A 272 -16.60 -5.82 9.62
CA PHE A 272 -16.69 -7.15 10.21
C PHE A 272 -15.50 -8.08 9.97
N ILE A 273 -14.71 -7.99 8.89
CA ILE A 273 -13.56 -8.90 8.66
C ILE A 273 -12.29 -8.36 9.30
N PHE A 274 -12.02 -7.05 9.19
CA PHE A 274 -10.91 -6.43 9.91
C PHE A 274 -11.15 -6.52 11.43
N HIS A 275 -12.39 -6.31 11.86
CA HIS A 275 -12.83 -6.50 13.24
C HIS A 275 -12.98 -7.99 13.62
N ALA A 276 -13.29 -8.92 12.70
CA ALA A 276 -13.27 -10.36 12.99
C ALA A 276 -11.86 -10.92 13.07
N SER A 277 -10.90 -10.42 12.28
CA SER A 277 -9.49 -10.75 12.44
C SER A 277 -8.94 -10.17 13.76
N CYS A 278 -9.44 -9.01 14.20
CA CYS A 278 -9.15 -8.48 15.54
C CYS A 278 -9.90 -9.21 16.67
N LEU A 279 -11.12 -9.72 16.43
CA LEU A 279 -11.95 -10.45 17.42
C LEU A 279 -11.58 -11.93 17.55
N LEU A 280 -11.11 -12.58 16.49
CA LEU A 280 -10.66 -13.98 16.53
C LEU A 280 -9.47 -14.15 17.50
N PHE A 281 -8.71 -13.09 17.74
CA PHE A 281 -7.66 -13.05 18.76
C PHE A 281 -8.18 -12.98 20.20
N LEU A 282 -9.44 -12.60 20.43
CA LEU A 282 -10.05 -12.53 21.77
C LEU A 282 -10.81 -13.81 22.15
N THR A 283 -10.98 -14.77 21.24
CA THR A 283 -11.79 -15.98 21.48
C THR A 283 -11.00 -17.28 21.62
N GLU A 284 -9.67 -17.26 21.51
CA GLU A 284 -8.82 -18.45 21.78
C GLU A 284 -8.18 -18.47 23.19
N GLU A 285 -8.44 -17.47 24.05
CA GLU A 285 -8.07 -17.49 25.48
C GLU A 285 -9.26 -17.25 26.42
N LEU A 286 -10.30 -18.09 26.31
CA LEU A 286 -11.32 -18.28 27.35
C LEU A 286 -11.62 -19.76 27.56
#